data_AF-A0A2M6W805-F1
#
_entry.id   AF-A0A2M6W805-F1
#
_cell.length_a   1.000
_cell.length_b   1.000
_cell.length_c   1.000
_cell.angle_alpha   90.00
_cell.angle_beta   90.00
_cell.angle_gamma   90.00
#
_symmetry.space_group_name_H-M   'P 1'
#
loop_
_entity.id
_entity.type
_entity.pdbx_description
1 polymer ?
#
loop_
_entity_poly.entity_id
_entity_poly.type
_entity_poly.pdbx_seq_one_letter_code
_entity_poly.pdbx_strand_id
1 'polypeptide(L)'
;QAIIKIRNRKLPDLEKFGTGGSFFKNPIISKKDFDELNGKYHGLKGYIEGNKVKISLAFIMDHICGLKGYREGNFSLYKNQPLAIVNFGKGSFEELKKFKNKIQKKVFQKTKIKIEEEVFLVDSK
;
A
#
# COMPACT_ATOMS: atom_id res chain seq x y z
N GLN A 1 18.52 16.22 18.87
CA GLN A 1 18.72 14.95 18.14
C GLN A 1 17.47 14.05 18.27
N ALA A 2 16.36 14.38 17.60
CA ALA A 2 15.03 13.84 17.91
C ALA A 2 14.33 13.14 16.73
N ILE A 3 15.08 12.52 15.81
CA ILE A 3 14.51 11.95 14.56
C ILE A 3 14.45 10.41 14.57
N ILE A 4 15.05 9.73 15.55
CA ILE A 4 15.19 8.26 15.52
C ILE A 4 13.99 7.53 16.14
N LYS A 5 13.30 8.10 17.14
CA LYS A 5 12.20 7.40 17.85
C LYS A 5 10.90 7.24 17.05
N ILE A 6 10.70 8.00 15.97
CA ILE A 6 9.47 7.92 15.15
C ILE A 6 9.60 6.86 14.02
N ARG A 7 10.82 6.46 13.63
CA ARG A 7 11.02 5.48 12.54
C ARG A 7 10.72 4.03 12.96
N ASN A 8 10.98 3.65 14.21
CA ASN A 8 10.82 2.25 14.67
C ASN A 8 9.37 1.78 14.85
N ARG A 9 8.36 2.65 14.74
CA ARG A 9 6.94 2.24 14.82
C ARG A 9 6.23 2.15 13.47
N LYS A 10 6.76 2.80 12.42
CA LYS A 10 6.11 2.88 11.11
C LYS A 10 6.55 1.78 10.16
N LEU A 11 7.83 1.43 10.19
CA LEU A 11 8.40 0.40 9.32
C LEU A 11 8.53 -0.93 10.09
N PRO A 12 8.28 -2.09 9.46
CA PRO A 12 8.69 -3.37 10.03
C PRO A 12 10.20 -3.36 10.27
N ASP A 13 10.67 -3.99 11.34
CA ASP A 13 12.10 -4.27 11.51
C ASP A 13 12.59 -5.04 10.28
N LEU A 14 13.43 -4.38 9.47
CA LEU A 14 14.04 -4.92 8.24
C LEU A 14 14.75 -6.26 8.50
N GLU A 15 15.31 -6.43 9.70
CA GLU A 15 16.03 -7.63 10.12
C GLU A 15 15.12 -8.80 10.50
N LYS A 16 13.84 -8.56 10.82
CA LYS A 16 12.88 -9.61 11.20
C LYS A 16 11.91 -9.98 10.08
N PHE A 17 11.62 -9.03 9.21
CA PHE A 17 10.71 -9.18 8.10
C PHE A 17 11.36 -8.48 6.92
N GLY A 18 11.85 -9.22 5.92
CA GLY A 18 12.50 -8.64 4.74
C GLY A 18 11.53 -7.73 3.96
N THR A 19 11.40 -6.47 4.37
CA THR A 19 10.48 -5.50 3.77
C THR A 19 11.24 -4.23 3.40
N GLY A 20 11.50 -4.01 2.12
CA GLY A 20 12.21 -2.85 1.57
C GLY A 20 11.40 -1.55 1.50
N GLY A 21 10.53 -1.27 2.48
CA GLY A 21 9.71 -0.05 2.50
C GLY A 21 8.29 -0.21 1.93
N SER A 22 7.72 0.89 1.43
CA SER A 22 6.37 0.89 0.82
C SER A 22 6.41 0.05 -0.46
N PHE A 23 5.63 -1.02 -0.50
CA PHE A 23 5.51 -1.90 -1.66
C PHE A 23 4.71 -1.25 -2.80
N PHE A 24 3.72 -0.41 -2.46
CA PHE A 24 2.87 0.29 -3.44
C PHE A 24 3.07 1.80 -3.37
N LYS A 25 3.05 2.44 -4.54
CA LYS A 25 3.07 3.90 -4.67
C LYS A 25 1.71 4.49 -4.35
N ASN A 26 1.72 5.72 -3.83
CA ASN A 26 0.51 6.52 -3.73
C ASN A 26 0.04 6.91 -5.14
N PRO A 27 -1.20 6.56 -5.56
CA PRO A 27 -1.69 6.87 -6.88
C PRO A 27 -1.91 8.37 -7.04
N ILE A 28 -1.64 8.86 -8.24
CA ILE A 28 -1.89 10.25 -8.64
C ILE A 28 -3.04 10.25 -9.64
N ILE A 29 -4.13 10.94 -9.31
CA ILE A 29 -5.35 10.97 -10.11
C ILE A 29 -5.74 12.40 -10.48
N SER A 30 -6.72 12.55 -11.37
CA SER A 30 -7.26 13.88 -11.69
C SER A 30 -8.06 14.45 -10.51
N LYS A 31 -8.17 15.77 -10.45
CA LYS A 31 -9.03 16.43 -9.44
C LYS A 31 -10.48 15.94 -9.51
N LYS A 32 -11.00 15.72 -10.73
CA LYS A 32 -12.35 15.19 -10.95
C LYS A 32 -12.55 13.81 -10.32
N ASP A 33 -11.61 12.90 -10.55
CA ASP A 33 -11.67 11.55 -9.96
C ASP A 33 -11.55 11.61 -8.43
N PHE A 34 -10.75 12.55 -7.90
CA PHE A 34 -10.61 12.77 -6.46
C PHE A 34 -11.91 13.28 -5.85
N ASP A 35 -12.56 14.27 -6.48
CA ASP A 35 -13.82 14.82 -6.01
C ASP A 35 -14.93 13.75 -6.03
N GLU A 36 -14.98 12.90 -7.07
CA GLU A 36 -15.93 11.78 -7.13
C GLU A 36 -15.69 10.77 -5.99
N LEU A 37 -14.43 10.42 -5.73
CA LEU A 37 -14.09 9.49 -4.66
C LEU A 37 -14.29 10.08 -3.28
N ASN A 38 -14.00 11.36 -3.09
CA ASN A 38 -14.21 12.06 -1.84
C ASN A 38 -15.70 12.20 -1.52
N GLY A 39 -16.55 12.34 -2.54
CA GLY A 39 -18.01 12.28 -2.39
C GLY A 39 -18.53 10.89 -2.00
N LYS A 40 -17.89 9.82 -2.48
CA LYS A 40 -18.25 8.42 -2.12
C LYS A 40 -17.68 7.99 -0.77
N TYR A 41 -16.48 8.46 -0.43
CA TYR A 41 -15.71 8.07 0.75
C TYR A 41 -15.26 9.33 1.48
N HIS A 42 -16.12 9.83 2.38
CA HIS A 42 -15.84 11.02 3.16
C HIS A 42 -14.51 10.90 3.94
N GLY A 43 -13.67 11.93 3.83
CA GLY A 43 -12.39 12.02 4.54
C GLY A 43 -11.22 11.41 3.77
N LEU A 44 -11.34 11.24 2.45
CA LEU A 44 -10.23 10.78 1.61
C LEU A 44 -9.02 11.71 1.74
N LYS A 45 -7.89 11.15 2.17
CA LYS A 45 -6.65 11.91 2.34
C LYS A 45 -5.90 12.00 1.01
N GLY A 46 -5.82 13.20 0.45
CA GLY A 46 -5.03 13.50 -0.76
C GLY A 46 -4.22 14.77 -0.60
N TYR A 47 -3.13 14.88 -1.37
CA TYR A 47 -2.32 16.08 -1.50
C TYR A 47 -2.42 16.60 -2.93
N ILE A 48 -2.72 17.88 -3.10
CA ILE A 48 -2.84 18.52 -4.41
C ILE A 48 -1.44 18.79 -4.95
N GLU A 49 -1.15 18.29 -6.14
CA GLU A 49 0.12 18.46 -6.84
C GLU A 49 -0.17 19.01 -8.25
N GLY A 50 -0.16 20.34 -8.37
CA GLY A 50 -0.58 21.04 -9.59
C GLY A 50 -2.04 20.75 -9.93
N ASN A 51 -2.28 20.17 -11.12
CA ASN A 51 -3.63 19.80 -11.59
C ASN A 51 -4.04 18.37 -11.22
N LYS A 52 -3.24 17.68 -10.42
CA LYS A 52 -3.49 16.29 -10.00
C LYS A 52 -3.57 16.21 -8.48
N VAL A 53 -4.12 15.10 -7.99
CA VAL A 53 -4.21 14.82 -6.56
C VAL A 53 -3.55 13.47 -6.28
N LYS A 54 -2.54 13.49 -5.42
CA LYS A 54 -1.86 12.30 -4.91
C LYS A 54 -2.62 11.77 -3.71
N ILE A 55 -3.28 10.63 -3.85
CA ILE A 55 -4.08 10.04 -2.77
C ILE A 55 -3.22 9.16 -1.88
N SER A 56 -3.50 9.19 -0.58
CA SER A 56 -2.95 8.23 0.38
C SER A 56 -3.51 6.83 0.11
N LEU A 57 -2.71 5.97 -0.52
CA LEU A 57 -3.07 4.57 -0.73
C LEU A 57 -3.22 3.83 0.61
N ALA A 58 -2.45 4.20 1.63
CA ALA A 58 -2.62 3.65 2.97
C ALA A 58 -4.03 3.87 3.51
N PHE A 59 -4.61 5.06 3.29
CA PHE A 59 -5.98 5.36 3.68
C PHE A 59 -6.99 4.54 2.88
N ILE A 60 -6.81 4.43 1.55
CA ILE A 60 -7.67 3.59 0.69
C ILE A 60 -7.64 2.12 1.15
N MET A 61 -6.45 1.58 1.40
CA MET A 61 -6.29 0.19 1.79
C MET A 61 -6.89 -0.08 3.17
N ASP A 62 -6.71 0.82 4.14
CA ASP A 62 -7.27 0.69 5.49
C ASP A 62 -8.79 0.93 5.52
N HIS A 63 -9.23 2.13 5.15
CA HIS A 63 -10.60 2.59 5.37
C HIS A 63 -11.59 2.19 4.27
N ILE A 64 -11.15 2.02 3.03
CA ILE A 64 -12.07 1.68 1.91
C ILE A 64 -12.06 0.18 1.64
N CYS A 65 -10.89 -0.45 1.67
CA CYS A 65 -10.72 -1.85 1.31
C CYS A 65 -10.65 -2.80 2.50
N GLY A 66 -10.48 -2.30 3.73
CA GLY A 66 -10.35 -3.14 4.93
C GLY A 66 -9.15 -4.09 4.88
N LEU A 67 -8.06 -3.68 4.21
CA LEU A 67 -6.90 -4.52 3.94
C LEU A 67 -5.80 -4.41 5.00
N LYS A 68 -6.02 -3.64 6.07
CA LYS A 68 -5.06 -3.54 7.18
C LYS A 68 -4.86 -4.90 7.84
N GLY A 69 -3.63 -5.38 7.85
CA GLY A 69 -3.32 -6.70 8.38
C GLY A 69 -3.88 -7.86 7.54
N TYR A 70 -4.32 -7.61 6.31
CA TYR A 70 -4.79 -8.65 5.41
C TYR A 70 -3.67 -9.65 5.15
N ARG A 71 -3.92 -10.91 5.52
CA ARG A 71 -2.99 -12.02 5.35
C ARG A 71 -3.60 -13.05 4.42
N GLU A 72 -2.78 -13.57 3.52
CA GLU A 72 -3.14 -14.69 2.67
C GLU A 72 -1.92 -15.57 2.44
N GLY A 73 -2.00 -16.81 2.90
CA GLY A 73 -0.87 -17.75 2.88
C GLY A 73 0.35 -17.19 3.62
N ASN A 74 1.46 -17.12 2.89
CA ASN A 74 2.77 -16.69 3.39
C ASN A 74 2.99 -15.17 3.34
N PHE A 75 2.01 -14.40 2.85
CA PHE A 75 2.10 -12.94 2.72
C PHE A 75 1.06 -12.23 3.56
N SER A 76 1.43 -11.08 4.14
CA SER A 76 0.52 -10.20 4.86
C SER A 76 0.84 -8.74 4.58
N LEU A 77 -0.17 -7.89 4.63
CA LEU A 77 0.04 -6.45 4.75
C LEU A 77 0.42 -6.11 6.19
N TYR A 78 1.36 -5.18 6.36
CA TYR A 78 1.79 -4.79 7.69
C TYR A 78 0.70 -3.98 8.41
N LYS A 79 0.38 -4.37 9.64
CA LYS A 79 -0.72 -3.78 10.42
C LYS A 79 -0.56 -2.29 10.67
N ASN A 80 0.68 -1.80 10.81
CA ASN A 80 0.95 -0.39 11.11
C ASN A 80 1.20 0.45 9.85
N GLN A 81 1.50 -0.19 8.71
CA GLN A 81 1.70 0.47 7.42
C GLN A 81 1.23 -0.47 6.30
N PRO A 82 -0.04 -0.39 5.87
CA PRO A 82 -0.61 -1.30 4.87
C PRO A 82 0.04 -1.18 3.48
N LEU A 83 0.99 -0.26 3.31
CA LEU A 83 1.82 -0.18 2.11
C LEU A 83 2.94 -1.22 2.10
N ALA A 84 3.33 -1.81 3.24
CA ALA A 84 4.37 -2.82 3.30
C ALA A 84 3.79 -4.24 3.24
N ILE A 85 4.35 -5.08 2.38
CA ILE A 85 4.08 -6.52 2.33
C ILE A 85 5.14 -7.23 3.18
N VAL A 86 4.69 -8.12 4.05
CA VAL A 86 5.49 -8.99 4.91
C VAL A 86 5.45 -10.40 4.33
N ASN A 87 6.62 -11.01 4.13
CA ASN A 87 6.77 -12.43 3.80
C ASN A 87 7.19 -13.21 5.06
N PHE A 88 6.50 -14.30 5.37
CA PHE A 88 6.81 -15.17 6.50
C PHE A 88 7.82 -16.30 6.16
N GLY A 89 8.65 -16.10 5.13
CA GLY A 89 9.81 -16.95 4.81
C GLY A 89 9.53 -18.19 3.96
N LYS A 90 8.26 -18.48 3.63
CA LYS A 90 7.87 -19.62 2.78
C LYS A 90 7.12 -19.23 1.50
N GLY A 91 6.98 -17.93 1.25
CA GLY A 91 6.20 -17.44 0.11
C GLY A 91 6.98 -17.46 -1.20
N SER A 92 6.42 -18.12 -2.22
CA SER A 92 6.96 -18.13 -3.59
C SER A 92 6.67 -16.83 -4.33
N PHE A 93 7.45 -16.54 -5.38
CA PHE A 93 7.23 -15.38 -6.26
C PHE A 93 5.83 -15.38 -6.89
N GLU A 94 5.33 -16.54 -7.30
CA GLU A 94 3.98 -16.68 -7.86
C GLU A 94 2.88 -16.35 -6.83
N GLU A 95 3.07 -16.77 -5.57
CA GLU A 95 2.16 -16.44 -4.48
C GLU A 95 2.17 -14.93 -4.20
N LEU A 96 3.35 -14.31 -4.21
CA LEU A 96 3.47 -12.84 -4.12
C LEU A 96 2.71 -12.17 -5.28
N LYS A 97 2.90 -12.63 -6.52
CA LYS A 97 2.20 -12.08 -7.69
C LYS A 97 0.68 -12.22 -7.56
N LYS A 98 0.18 -13.36 -7.09
CA LYS A 98 -1.25 -13.59 -6.82
C LYS A 98 -1.77 -12.65 -5.72
N PHE A 99 -1.03 -12.51 -4.62
CA PHE A 99 -1.37 -11.63 -3.50
C PHE A 99 -1.48 -10.16 -3.95
N LYS A 100 -0.48 -9.68 -4.70
CA LYS A 100 -0.46 -8.33 -5.27
C LYS A 100 -1.64 -8.07 -6.20
N ASN A 101 -1.90 -9.00 -7.12
CA ASN A 101 -3.04 -8.90 -8.05
C ASN A 101 -4.38 -8.82 -7.31
N LYS A 102 -4.55 -9.57 -6.22
CA LYS A 102 -5.77 -9.50 -5.41
C LYS A 102 -5.93 -8.13 -4.74
N ILE A 103 -4.86 -7.58 -4.18
CA ILE A 103 -4.88 -6.23 -3.58
C ILE A 103 -5.24 -5.20 -4.64
N GLN A 104 -4.56 -5.22 -5.79
CA GLN A 104 -4.84 -4.31 -6.91
C GLN A 104 -6.29 -4.42 -7.39
N LYS A 105 -6.82 -5.65 -7.55
CA LYS A 105 -8.21 -5.87 -7.93
C LYS A 105 -9.19 -5.32 -6.89
N LYS A 106 -8.96 -5.55 -5.60
CA LYS A 106 -9.84 -5.04 -4.53
C LYS A 106 -9.88 -3.52 -4.52
N VAL A 107 -8.71 -2.87 -4.61
CA VAL A 107 -8.61 -1.41 -4.68
C VAL A 107 -9.30 -0.88 -5.95
N PHE A 108 -9.04 -1.47 -7.10
CA PHE A 108 -9.66 -1.07 -8.37
C PHE A 108 -11.18 -1.27 -8.37
N GLN A 109 -11.70 -2.36 -7.81
CA GLN A 109 -13.14 -2.60 -7.75
C GLN A 109 -13.86 -1.56 -6.88
N LYS A 110 -13.23 -1.10 -5.79
CA LYS A 110 -13.82 -0.13 -4.85
C LYS A 110 -13.62 1.33 -5.26
N THR A 111 -12.47 1.66 -5.84
CA THR A 111 -12.07 3.05 -6.12
C THR A 111 -11.94 3.37 -7.61
N LYS A 112 -11.96 2.35 -8.49
CA LYS A 112 -11.60 2.48 -9.92
C LYS A 112 -10.19 3.02 -10.17
N ILE A 113 -9.35 3.13 -9.15
CA ILE A 113 -7.95 3.54 -9.25
C ILE A 113 -7.07 2.31 -9.45
N LYS A 114 -6.16 2.37 -10.41
CA LYS A 114 -5.07 1.41 -10.56
C LYS A 114 -3.89 1.84 -9.67
N ILE A 115 -3.36 0.91 -8.90
CA ILE A 115 -2.21 1.15 -8.01
C ILE A 115 -0.99 0.44 -8.56
N GLU A 116 0.15 1.10 -8.45
CA GLU A 116 1.43 0.64 -8.98
C GLU A 116 2.37 0.25 -7.85
N GLU A 117 3.26 -0.71 -8.11
CA GLU A 117 4.30 -1.15 -7.18
C GLU A 117 5.50 -0.19 -7.19
N GLU A 118 6.08 0.07 -6.02
CA GLU A 118 7.26 0.91 -5.81
C GLU A 118 8.55 0.10 -5.76
N VAL A 119 8.47 -1.13 -5.25
CA VAL A 119 9.63 -2.00 -5.10
C VAL A 119 9.95 -2.67 -6.43
N PHE A 120 11.13 -2.37 -6.97
CA PHE A 120 11.76 -3.20 -7.98
C PHE A 120 12.21 -4.49 -7.30
N LEU A 121 11.70 -5.62 -7.77
CA LEU A 121 12.21 -6.92 -7.38
C LEU A 121 13.64 -7.03 -7.92
N VAL A 122 14.61 -6.78 -7.06
CA VAL A 122 16.00 -7.19 -7.32
C VAL A 122 16.06 -8.68 -7.14
N ASP A 123 16.19 -9.40 -8.26
CA ASP A 123 16.52 -10.81 -8.28
C ASP A 123 17.91 -10.95 -7.67
N SER A 124 18.00 -11.34 -6.40
CA SER A 124 19.27 -11.74 -5.81
C SER A 124 19.64 -13.10 -6.38
N LYS A 125 20.29 -13.09 -7.54
CA LYS A 125 21.15 -14.18 -7.98
C LYS A 125 22.49 -14.09 -7.28
#